data_AF-A0A941L0T4-F1
#
_entry.id   AF-A0A941L0T4-F1
#
_cell.length_a   1.000
_cell.length_b   1.000
_cell.length_c   1.000
_cell.angle_alpha   90.00
_cell.angle_beta   90.00
_cell.angle_gamma   90.00
#
_symmetry.space_group_name_H-M   'P 1'
#
loop_
_entity.id
_entity.type
_entity.pdbx_description
1 polymer ?
#
loop_
_entity_poly.entity_id
_entity_poly.type
_entity_poly.pdbx_seq_one_letter_code
_entity_poly.pdbx_strand_id
1 'polypeptide(L)' 'MPISLKELGSLFDFLDVELGEHGCDHSTKLTSNYLAKRNLNQEVILSWLAYSGGCCDCEVLANVEESWESEISKNT' A
#
# COMPACT_ATOMS: atom_id res chain seq x y z
N MET A 1 8.17 8.42 5.91
CA MET A 1 7.39 7.24 5.48
C MET A 1 7.85 6.04 6.31
N PRO A 2 6.93 5.29 6.97
CA PRO A 2 7.29 4.19 7.89
C PRO A 2 7.62 2.86 7.19
N ILE A 3 7.50 2.82 5.87
CA ILE A 3 7.80 1.68 4.99
C ILE A 3 8.86 2.11 3.97
N SER A 4 9.73 1.21 3.55
CA SER A 4 10.72 1.53 2.51
C SER A 4 10.06 1.67 1.14
N LEU A 5 10.64 2.47 0.25
CA LEU A 5 10.13 2.65 -1.12
C LEU A 5 9.98 1.31 -1.86
N LYS A 6 10.95 0.39 -1.68
CA LYS A 6 10.93 -0.95 -2.28
C LYS A 6 9.76 -1.80 -1.75
N GLU A 7 9.55 -1.79 -0.44
CA GLU A 7 8.47 -2.55 0.19
C GLU A 7 7.09 -1.99 -0.17
N LEU A 8 7.00 -0.67 -0.37
CA LEU A 8 5.78 0.01 -0.78
C LEU A 8 5.45 -0.24 -2.25
N GLY A 9 6.42 -0.15 -3.17
CA GLY A 9 6.21 -0.54 -4.57
C GLY A 9 5.77 -2.00 -4.70
N SER A 10 6.43 -2.91 -3.95
CA SER A 10 6.03 -4.32 -3.95
C SER A 10 4.67 -4.58 -3.28
N LEU A 11 4.16 -3.66 -2.44
CA LEU A 11 2.79 -3.71 -1.94
C LEU A 11 1.81 -3.33 -3.06
N PHE A 12 2.10 -2.30 -3.84
CA PHE A 12 1.27 -1.90 -4.98
C PHE A 12 1.18 -3.02 -6.03
N ASP A 13 2.30 -3.60 -6.43
CA ASP A 13 2.32 -4.77 -7.34
C ASP A 13 1.44 -5.92 -6.82
N PHE A 14 1.47 -6.19 -5.52
CA PHE A 14 0.66 -7.22 -4.89
C PHE A 14 -0.83 -6.88 -4.91
N LEU A 15 -1.19 -5.64 -4.59
CA LEU A 15 -2.57 -5.18 -4.58
C LEU A 15 -3.17 -5.14 -5.99
N ASP A 16 -2.41 -4.74 -7.00
CA ASP A 16 -2.89 -4.67 -8.40
C ASP A 16 -3.35 -6.05 -8.91
N VAL A 17 -2.55 -7.09 -8.61
CA VAL A 17 -2.89 -8.48 -8.95
C VAL A 17 -4.12 -8.97 -8.17
N GLU A 18 -4.11 -8.86 -6.84
CA GLU A 18 -5.18 -9.43 -5.99
C GLU A 18 -6.52 -8.71 -6.22
N LEU A 19 -6.51 -7.39 -6.39
CA LEU A 19 -7.72 -6.61 -6.68
C LEU A 19 -8.22 -6.83 -8.11
N GLY A 20 -7.32 -7.06 -9.07
CA GLY A 20 -7.69 -7.43 -10.43
C GLY A 20 -8.46 -8.76 -10.51
N GLU A 21 -8.10 -9.74 -9.68
CA GLU A 21 -8.73 -11.06 -9.65
C GLU A 21 -9.99 -11.12 -8.77
N HIS A 22 -9.99 -10.42 -7.64
CA HIS A 22 -11.01 -10.58 -6.60
C HIS A 22 -11.87 -9.34 -6.36
N GLY A 23 -11.47 -8.18 -6.88
CA GLY A 23 -12.09 -6.89 -6.58
C GLY A 23 -11.81 -6.43 -5.14
N CYS A 24 -12.28 -5.24 -4.79
CA CYS A 24 -12.11 -4.69 -3.45
C CYS A 24 -13.31 -5.01 -2.55
N ASP A 25 -13.05 -5.45 -1.33
CA ASP A 25 -14.06 -5.66 -0.28
C ASP A 25 -14.20 -4.47 0.69
N HIS A 26 -13.62 -3.32 0.32
CA HIS A 26 -13.56 -2.09 1.12
C HIS A 26 -12.88 -2.24 2.49
N SER A 27 -11.96 -3.20 2.62
CA SER A 27 -11.12 -3.37 3.80
C SER A 27 -9.62 -3.19 3.45
N THR A 28 -8.77 -3.26 4.47
CA THR A 28 -7.29 -3.27 4.34
C THR A 28 -6.71 -4.67 4.57
N LYS A 29 -7.50 -5.72 4.35
CA LYS A 29 -7.10 -7.10 4.67
C LYS A 29 -5.90 -7.55 3.85
N LEU A 30 -5.86 -7.24 2.55
CA LEU A 30 -4.73 -7.63 1.70
C LEU A 30 -3.47 -6.91 2.15
N THR A 31 -3.56 -5.60 2.39
CA THR A 31 -2.46 -4.79 2.92
C THR A 31 -1.97 -5.32 4.27
N SER A 32 -2.86 -5.52 5.24
CA SER A 32 -2.51 -6.06 6.57
C SER A 32 -1.83 -7.42 6.46
N ASN A 33 -2.35 -8.32 5.61
CA ASN A 33 -1.75 -9.64 5.37
C ASN A 33 -0.36 -9.55 4.73
N TYR A 34 -0.17 -8.66 3.76
CA TYR A 34 1.13 -8.42 3.13
C TYR A 34 2.17 -7.95 4.16
N LEU A 35 1.81 -6.95 4.97
CA LEU A 35 2.68 -6.40 6.00
C LEU A 35 3.02 -7.46 7.07
N ALA A 36 2.04 -8.26 7.48
CA ALA A 36 2.24 -9.36 8.43
C ALA A 36 3.24 -10.41 7.88
N LYS A 37 3.08 -10.85 6.63
CA LYS A 37 3.97 -11.83 5.98
C LYS A 37 5.42 -11.35 5.89
N ARG A 38 5.64 -10.04 5.86
CA ARG A 38 6.96 -9.41 5.79
C ARG A 38 7.49 -8.92 7.14
N ASN A 39 6.78 -9.21 8.23
CA ASN A 39 7.13 -8.79 9.58
C ASN A 39 7.29 -7.25 9.71
N LEU A 40 6.46 -6.51 8.97
CA LEU A 40 6.42 -5.05 9.00
C LEU A 40 5.43 -4.55 10.06
N ASN A 41 5.65 -3.34 10.58
CA ASN A 41 4.78 -2.77 11.62
C ASN A 41 3.44 -2.31 11.04
N GLN A 42 2.44 -3.19 11.14
CA GLN A 42 1.11 -2.98 10.58
C GLN A 42 0.43 -1.71 11.12
N GLU A 43 0.43 -1.50 12.43
CA GLU A 43 -0.27 -0.37 13.07
C GLU A 43 0.25 0.98 12.53
N VAL A 44 1.57 1.13 12.49
CA VAL A 44 2.21 2.37 12.05
C VAL A 44 2.01 2.58 10.54
N ILE A 45 2.15 1.51 9.74
CA ILE A 45 2.04 1.62 8.28
C ILE A 45 0.59 1.83 7.85
N LEU A 46 -0.37 1.11 8.41
CA LEU A 46 -1.80 1.30 8.11
C LEU A 46 -2.27 2.70 8.52
N SER A 47 -1.82 3.21 9.67
CA SER A 47 -2.12 4.59 10.09
C SER A 47 -1.57 5.62 9.12
N TRP A 48 -0.36 5.40 8.60
CA TRP A 48 0.25 6.26 7.59
C TRP A 48 -0.48 6.18 6.24
N LEU A 49 -0.85 4.98 5.79
CA LEU A 49 -1.64 4.78 4.57
C LEU A 49 -2.99 5.49 4.66
N ALA A 50 -3.71 5.35 5.79
CA ALA A 50 -4.98 6.02 6.02
C ALA A 50 -4.84 7.56 6.01
N TYR A 51 -3.76 8.09 6.59
CA TYR A 51 -3.45 9.53 6.51
C TYR A 51 -3.23 10.00 5.06
N SER A 52 -2.68 9.13 4.21
CA SER A 52 -2.51 9.36 2.77
C SER A 52 -3.77 9.00 1.94
N GLY A 53 -4.91 8.73 2.58
CA GLY A 53 -6.17 8.43 1.91
C GLY A 53 -6.37 6.96 1.52
N GLY A 54 -5.51 6.04 1.95
CA GLY A 54 -5.61 4.60 1.70
C GLY A 54 -6.37 3.85 2.80
N CYS A 55 -7.70 3.99 2.87
CA CYS A 55 -8.54 3.35 3.89
C CYS A 55 -9.14 1.99 3.45
N CYS A 56 -9.17 1.68 2.16
CA CYS A 56 -9.27 0.32 1.59
C CYS A 56 -8.02 -0.05 0.80
N ASP A 57 -7.82 -1.34 0.53
CA ASP A 57 -6.80 -1.86 -0.39
C ASP A 57 -6.85 -1.16 -1.76
N CYS A 58 -8.06 -0.82 -2.26
CA CYS A 58 -8.26 -0.07 -3.49
C CYS A 58 -7.74 1.38 -3.47
N GLU A 59 -7.90 2.05 -2.35
CA GLU A 59 -7.49 3.43 -2.13
C GLU A 59 -6.00 3.50 -1.84
N VAL A 60 -5.40 2.43 -1.29
CA VAL A 60 -3.94 2.33 -1.19
C VAL A 60 -3.31 2.43 -2.58
N LEU A 61 -3.82 1.72 -3.58
CA LEU A 61 -3.39 1.92 -4.97
C LEU A 61 -3.77 3.32 -5.48
N ALA A 62 -5.06 3.66 -5.48
CA ALA A 62 -5.55 4.85 -6.18
C ALA A 62 -5.03 6.18 -5.62
N ASN A 63 -4.78 6.27 -4.30
CA ASN A 63 -4.45 7.54 -3.63
C ASN A 63 -2.98 7.60 -3.18
N VAL A 64 -2.37 6.47 -2.81
CA VAL A 64 -1.01 6.48 -2.22
C VAL A 64 0.07 6.27 -3.28
N GLU A 65 -0.21 5.51 -4.34
CA GLU A 65 0.75 5.22 -5.41
C GLU A 65 1.18 6.47 -6.17
N GLU A 66 0.25 7.36 -6.54
CA GLU A 66 0.55 8.62 -7.23
C GLU A 66 1.54 9.50 -6.42
N SER A 67 1.33 9.56 -5.10
CA SER A 67 2.23 10.27 -4.19
C SER A 67 3.62 9.61 -4.10
N TRP A 68 3.69 8.28 -4.22
CA TRP A 68 4.94 7.52 -4.17
C TRP A 68 5.76 7.62 -5.45
N GLU A 69 5.15 7.51 -6.63
CA GLU A 69 5.83 7.64 -7.93
C GLU A 69 6.48 9.03 -8.08
N SER A 70 5.80 10.05 -7.57
CA SER A 70 6.32 11.42 -7.50
C SER A 70 7.57 11.56 -6.63
N GLU A 71 7.75 10.70 -5.62
CA GLU A 71 8.93 10.69 -4.75
C GLU A 71 10.07 9.86 -5.36
N ILE A 72 9.77 8.76 -6.06
CA ILE A 72 10.76 7.94 -6.76
C ILE A 72 11.41 8.72 -7.91
N SER A 73 10.60 9.45 -8.70
CA SER A 73 11.07 10.23 -9.85
C SER A 73 11.98 11.40 -9.50
N LYS A 74 11.94 11.91 -8.26
CA LYS A 74 12.87 12.93 -7.75
C LYS A 74 14.24 12.35 -7.36
N ASN A 75 14.30 11.04 -7.16
CA ASN A 75 15.46 10.33 -6.59
C ASN A 75 16.16 9.41 -7.60
N THR A 76 15.76 9.46 -8.88
CA THR A 76 16.32 8.68 -10.00
C THR A 76 16.85 9.63 -11.06
#